data_AF-A0A0M3J347-F1
#
_entry.id   AF-A0A0M3J347-F1
#
_cell.length_a   1.000
_cell.length_b   1.000
_cell.length_c   1.000
_cell.angle_alpha   90.00
_cell.angle_beta   90.00
_cell.angle_gamma   90.00
#
_symmetry.space_group_name_H-M   'P 1'
#
loop_
_entity.id
_entity.type
_entity.pdbx_description
1 polymer ?
#
loop_
_entity_poly.entity_id
_entity_poly.type
_entity_poly.pdbx_seq_one_letter_code
_entity_poly.pdbx_strand_id
1 'polypeptide(L)'
;MWYWAVDLNNSEVNAIISRAYLELLDWNVKYKYPPTLLVDRNRLEAIAEKVLQLIVCTSCVLITCNLAGKEVCEFDNFKGNLKNQLVIITNDIEKCNINERLELVYAQCEKGILSCYKELNLGDYDDEKKAQLRAQIMAVSEPNNQVRKLMQNRINSFILSMISHESASTSQRLPIGVSMVEQELTAVLSLLTRIISHNRTTFGTLYGELIKEAMSN
;
A
#
# COMPACT_ATOMS: atom_id res chain seq x y z
N MET A 1 -4.88 -49.13 -12.03
CA MET A 1 -3.64 -48.41 -11.69
C MET A 1 -3.34 -47.47 -12.84
N TRP A 2 -3.68 -46.17 -12.69
CA TRP A 2 -3.14 -44.94 -13.33
C TRP A 2 -3.94 -43.78 -12.68
N TYR A 3 -3.50 -43.33 -11.50
CA TYR A 3 -2.80 -42.06 -11.25
C TYR A 3 -3.75 -40.85 -11.16
N TRP A 4 -3.94 -40.43 -9.92
CA TRP A 4 -4.53 -39.22 -9.36
C TRP A 4 -4.27 -37.96 -10.21
N ALA A 5 -5.33 -37.30 -10.68
CA ALA A 5 -5.25 -35.88 -11.02
C ALA A 5 -5.61 -35.10 -9.76
N VAL A 6 -4.77 -34.14 -9.37
CA VAL A 6 -5.11 -33.17 -8.33
C VAL A 6 -6.20 -32.28 -8.93
N ASP A 7 -7.46 -32.58 -8.62
CA ASP A 7 -8.58 -31.72 -8.99
C ASP A 7 -8.50 -30.43 -8.17
N LEU A 8 -7.89 -29.39 -8.76
CA LEU A 8 -7.89 -28.05 -8.17
C LEU A 8 -9.32 -27.55 -8.07
N ASN A 9 -9.73 -27.18 -6.87
CA ASN A 9 -11.02 -26.55 -6.68
C ASN A 9 -10.95 -25.07 -7.15
N ASN A 10 -12.10 -24.47 -7.42
CA ASN A 10 -12.18 -23.06 -7.84
C ASN A 10 -11.57 -22.10 -6.80
N SER A 11 -11.50 -22.47 -5.52
CA SER A 11 -10.95 -21.64 -4.45
C SER A 11 -9.41 -21.53 -4.52
N GLU A 12 -8.71 -22.63 -4.83
CA GLU A 12 -7.25 -22.66 -4.98
C GLU A 12 -6.80 -21.86 -6.21
N VAL A 13 -7.50 -22.04 -7.33
CA VAL A 13 -7.25 -21.27 -8.56
C VAL A 13 -7.50 -19.78 -8.31
N ASN A 14 -8.59 -19.43 -7.62
CA ASN A 14 -8.89 -18.06 -7.24
C ASN A 14 -7.79 -17.46 -6.34
N ALA A 15 -7.28 -18.22 -5.35
CA ALA A 15 -6.20 -17.76 -4.48
C ALA A 15 -4.89 -17.48 -5.23
N ILE A 16 -4.51 -18.34 -6.18
CA ILE A 16 -3.32 -18.14 -7.02
C ILE A 16 -3.48 -16.88 -7.87
N ILE A 17 -4.62 -16.74 -8.55
CA ILE A 17 -4.90 -15.58 -9.41
C ILE A 17 -4.91 -14.28 -8.59
N SER A 18 -5.54 -14.27 -7.41
CA SER A 18 -5.56 -13.10 -6.53
C SER A 18 -4.17 -12.68 -6.07
N ARG A 19 -3.29 -13.64 -5.74
CA ARG A 19 -1.88 -13.34 -5.43
C ARG A 19 -1.14 -12.77 -6.64
N ALA A 20 -1.34 -13.34 -7.82
CA ALA A 20 -0.74 -12.82 -9.05
C ALA A 20 -1.17 -11.37 -9.33
N TYR A 21 -2.44 -11.02 -9.08
CA TYR A 21 -2.89 -9.63 -9.20
C TYR A 21 -2.25 -8.69 -8.18
N LEU A 22 -2.03 -9.16 -6.95
CA LEU A 22 -1.34 -8.39 -5.92
C LEU A 22 0.14 -8.13 -6.32
N GLU A 23 0.81 -9.12 -6.91
CA GLU A 23 2.20 -8.98 -7.39
C GLU A 23 2.35 -7.94 -8.50
N LEU A 24 1.31 -7.72 -9.32
CA LEU A 24 1.31 -6.64 -10.32
C LEU A 24 1.40 -5.24 -9.71
N LEU A 25 1.05 -5.08 -8.43
CA LEU A 25 1.13 -3.79 -7.72
C LEU A 25 2.57 -3.45 -7.27
N ASP A 26 3.51 -4.37 -7.42
CA ASP A 26 4.96 -4.11 -7.31
C ASP A 26 5.70 -4.81 -8.46
N TRP A 27 5.18 -4.64 -9.68
CA TRP A 27 5.71 -5.34 -10.85
C TRP A 27 7.18 -5.01 -11.11
N ASN A 28 7.99 -6.03 -11.31
CA ASN A 28 9.38 -5.86 -11.71
C ASN A 28 9.47 -5.67 -13.23
N VAL A 29 9.89 -4.47 -13.64
CA VAL A 29 10.06 -4.05 -15.04
C VAL A 29 10.97 -4.96 -15.88
N LYS A 30 11.79 -5.81 -15.25
CA LYS A 30 12.61 -6.82 -15.94
C LYS A 30 11.77 -7.93 -16.58
N TYR A 31 10.55 -8.17 -16.08
CA TYR A 31 9.67 -9.21 -16.60
C TYR A 31 8.66 -8.65 -17.59
N LYS A 32 8.36 -9.44 -18.63
CA LYS A 32 7.34 -9.10 -19.63
C LYS A 32 5.96 -9.07 -18.98
N TYR A 33 5.20 -8.01 -19.24
CA TYR A 33 3.84 -7.89 -18.74
C TYR A 33 2.93 -8.99 -19.33
N PRO A 34 1.98 -9.56 -18.57
CA PRO A 34 1.08 -10.58 -19.08
C PRO A 34 0.27 -10.08 -20.29
N PRO A 35 0.23 -10.83 -21.42
CA PRO A 35 -0.51 -10.40 -22.61
C PRO A 35 -1.98 -10.09 -22.36
N THR A 36 -2.61 -10.87 -21.48
CA THR A 36 -4.02 -10.73 -21.09
C THR A 36 -4.31 -9.43 -20.34
N LEU A 37 -3.30 -8.70 -19.87
CA LEU A 37 -3.43 -7.46 -19.10
C LEU A 37 -2.82 -6.25 -19.78
N LEU A 38 -2.34 -6.38 -21.04
CA LEU A 38 -1.70 -5.27 -21.75
C LEU A 38 -2.60 -4.04 -21.91
N VAL A 39 -3.90 -4.25 -22.14
CA VAL A 39 -4.88 -3.16 -22.27
C VAL A 39 -5.06 -2.40 -20.95
N ASP A 40 -4.98 -3.10 -19.83
CA ASP A 40 -5.15 -2.52 -18.49
C ASP A 40 -3.83 -2.09 -17.84
N ARG A 41 -2.70 -2.26 -18.54
CA ARG A 41 -1.36 -2.01 -17.99
C ARG A 41 -1.22 -0.64 -17.35
N ASN A 42 -1.52 0.44 -18.08
CA ASN A 42 -1.38 1.80 -17.55
C ASN A 42 -2.28 2.04 -16.33
N ARG A 43 -3.45 1.40 -16.29
CA ARG A 43 -4.38 1.50 -15.15
C ARG A 43 -3.82 0.76 -13.94
N LEU A 44 -3.20 -0.41 -14.14
CA LEU A 44 -2.54 -1.19 -13.09
C LEU A 44 -1.28 -0.49 -12.57
N GLU A 45 -0.48 0.13 -13.44
CA GLU A 45 0.68 0.95 -13.04
C GLU A 45 0.25 2.15 -12.20
N ALA A 46 -0.83 2.85 -12.59
CA ALA A 46 -1.39 3.94 -11.76
C ALA A 46 -1.91 3.45 -10.40
N ILE A 47 -2.53 2.26 -10.34
CA ILE A 47 -2.93 1.64 -9.07
C ILE A 47 -1.70 1.30 -8.22
N ALA A 48 -0.64 0.74 -8.81
CA ALA A 48 0.61 0.42 -8.13
C ALA A 48 1.26 1.67 -7.53
N GLU A 49 1.27 2.78 -8.27
CA GLU A 49 1.73 4.08 -7.79
C GLU A 49 0.92 4.56 -6.58
N LYS A 50 -0.41 4.49 -6.65
CA LYS A 50 -1.27 4.86 -5.51
C LYS A 50 -1.04 3.94 -4.31
N VAL A 51 -0.82 2.65 -4.50
CA VAL A 51 -0.47 1.75 -3.39
C VAL A 51 0.87 2.13 -2.76
N LEU A 52 1.89 2.43 -3.56
CA LEU A 52 3.18 2.94 -3.08
C LEU A 52 3.01 4.23 -2.26
N GLN A 53 2.20 5.16 -2.77
CA GLN A 53 1.87 6.41 -2.09
C GLN A 53 1.27 6.15 -0.70
N LEU A 54 0.28 5.27 -0.59
CA LEU A 54 -0.36 4.94 0.69
C LEU A 54 0.62 4.28 1.67
N ILE A 55 1.50 3.39 1.17
CA ILE A 55 2.54 2.76 2.00
C ILE A 55 3.49 3.81 2.57
N VAL A 56 3.99 4.73 1.72
CA VAL A 56 4.91 5.79 2.15
C VAL A 56 4.22 6.74 3.13
N CYS A 57 3.03 7.25 2.79
CA CYS A 57 2.27 8.15 3.66
C CYS A 57 2.01 7.56 5.04
N THR A 58 1.48 6.33 5.09
CA THR A 58 1.15 5.70 6.38
C THR A 58 2.41 5.40 7.21
N SER A 59 3.52 5.05 6.57
CA SER A 59 4.82 4.88 7.24
C SER A 59 5.31 6.18 7.85
N CYS A 60 5.27 7.28 7.09
CA CYS A 60 5.71 8.59 7.55
C CYS A 60 4.81 9.16 8.66
N VAL A 61 3.48 9.00 8.56
CA VAL A 61 2.57 9.37 9.66
C VAL A 61 2.88 8.57 10.92
N LEU A 62 3.12 7.26 10.80
CA LEU A 62 3.44 6.41 11.95
C LEU A 62 4.74 6.84 12.64
N ILE A 63 5.81 7.09 11.86
CA ILE A 63 7.10 7.60 12.36
C ILE A 63 6.90 8.94 13.07
N THR A 64 6.18 9.85 12.42
CA THR A 64 5.94 11.20 12.95
C THR A 64 5.19 11.15 14.26
N CYS A 65 4.10 10.37 14.35
CA CYS A 65 3.34 10.22 15.57
C CYS A 65 4.18 9.58 16.71
N ASN A 66 5.02 8.59 16.39
CA ASN A 66 5.89 7.97 17.38
C ASN A 66 6.88 8.99 17.97
N LEU A 67 7.50 9.81 17.12
CA LEU A 67 8.52 10.78 17.53
C LEU A 67 7.97 12.12 18.04
N ALA A 68 6.71 12.45 17.73
CA ALA A 68 6.06 13.68 18.19
C ALA A 68 5.67 13.62 19.67
N GLY A 69 5.39 12.42 20.19
CA GLY A 69 4.84 12.22 21.53
C GLY A 69 3.31 12.17 21.55
N LYS A 70 2.77 11.69 22.68
CA LYS A 70 1.34 11.41 22.83
C LYS A 70 0.51 12.69 22.80
N GLU A 71 0.94 13.74 23.49
CA GLU A 71 0.22 15.02 23.57
C GLU A 71 -0.01 15.62 22.17
N VAL A 72 1.00 15.58 21.30
CA VAL A 72 0.86 16.06 19.91
C VAL A 72 -0.10 15.19 19.10
N CYS A 73 -0.04 13.86 19.25
CA CYS A 73 -0.90 12.95 18.49
C CYS A 73 -2.38 13.06 18.84
N GLU A 74 -2.69 13.42 20.08
CA GLU A 74 -4.06 13.58 20.59
C GLU A 74 -4.60 15.00 20.36
N PHE A 75 -3.73 15.95 19.99
CA PHE A 75 -4.11 17.34 19.75
C PHE A 75 -4.70 17.55 18.36
N ASP A 76 -5.84 18.24 18.32
CA ASP A 76 -6.51 18.80 17.14
C ASP A 76 -6.47 17.94 15.85
N ASN A 77 -6.80 16.64 15.98
CA ASN A 77 -6.78 15.70 14.86
C ASN A 77 -5.45 15.72 14.06
N PHE A 78 -4.33 15.93 14.75
CA PHE A 78 -2.98 16.05 14.17
C PHE A 78 -2.70 14.96 13.13
N LYS A 79 -2.99 13.71 13.48
CA LYS A 79 -2.78 12.54 12.61
C LYS A 79 -3.56 12.67 11.30
N GLY A 80 -4.84 13.07 11.36
CA GLY A 80 -5.70 13.25 10.19
C GLY A 80 -5.22 14.36 9.26
N ASN A 81 -4.89 15.50 9.86
CA ASN A 81 -4.38 16.67 9.15
C ASN A 81 -3.04 16.36 8.49
N LEU A 82 -2.11 15.73 9.21
CA LEU A 82 -0.82 15.31 8.67
C LEU A 82 -1.00 14.36 7.48
N LYS A 83 -1.84 13.32 7.62
CA LYS A 83 -2.12 12.39 6.52
C LYS A 83 -2.56 13.13 5.25
N ASN A 84 -3.53 14.04 5.37
CA ASN A 84 -4.05 14.78 4.22
C ASN A 84 -2.95 15.59 3.52
N GLN A 85 -2.07 16.24 4.28
CA GLN A 85 -0.94 16.98 3.72
C GLN A 85 0.09 16.05 3.05
N LEU A 86 0.41 14.91 3.68
CA LEU A 86 1.37 13.96 3.11
C LEU A 86 0.85 13.31 1.83
N VAL A 87 -0.45 13.00 1.75
CA VAL A 87 -1.08 12.51 0.51
C VAL A 87 -0.93 13.52 -0.62
N ILE A 88 -1.08 14.83 -0.35
CA ILE A 88 -0.88 15.87 -1.37
C ILE A 88 0.59 15.91 -1.83
N ILE A 89 1.53 15.94 -0.89
CA ILE A 89 2.98 16.06 -1.17
C ILE A 89 3.49 14.87 -1.98
N THR A 90 3.01 13.67 -1.64
CA THR A 90 3.40 12.41 -2.27
C THR A 90 2.58 12.06 -3.50
N ASN A 91 1.78 13.00 -4.02
CA ASN A 91 1.10 12.76 -5.29
C ASN A 91 2.15 12.54 -6.40
N ASP A 92 1.88 11.56 -7.27
CA ASP A 92 2.77 11.17 -8.37
C ASP A 92 4.15 10.68 -7.87
N ILE A 93 4.14 9.92 -6.77
CA ILE A 93 5.35 9.31 -6.19
C ILE A 93 5.74 8.06 -6.95
N GLU A 94 6.99 8.03 -7.38
CA GLU A 94 7.60 6.93 -8.12
C GLU A 94 8.90 6.49 -7.45
N LYS A 95 9.41 5.32 -7.87
CA LYS A 95 10.71 4.80 -7.40
C LYS A 95 11.86 5.78 -7.69
N CYS A 96 11.76 6.59 -8.74
CA CYS A 96 12.82 7.53 -9.14
C CYS A 96 12.83 8.84 -8.32
N ASN A 97 11.68 9.29 -7.81
CA ASN A 97 11.52 10.58 -7.12
C ASN A 97 11.22 10.45 -5.62
N ILE A 98 11.15 9.22 -5.08
CA ILE A 98 10.78 8.95 -3.68
C ILE A 98 11.62 9.75 -2.67
N ASN A 99 12.93 9.91 -2.90
CA ASN A 99 13.79 10.68 -2.00
C ASN A 99 13.43 12.17 -1.98
N GLU A 100 13.18 12.77 -3.14
CA GLU A 100 12.74 14.16 -3.24
C GLU A 100 11.38 14.37 -2.55
N ARG A 101 10.44 13.43 -2.73
CA ARG A 101 9.15 13.48 -2.03
C ARG A 101 9.32 13.37 -0.52
N LEU A 102 10.22 12.51 -0.03
CA LEU A 102 10.46 12.32 1.40
C LEU A 102 11.11 13.54 2.07
N GLU A 103 11.89 14.33 1.35
CA GLU A 103 12.42 15.61 1.83
C GLU A 103 11.28 16.60 2.14
N LEU A 104 10.31 16.71 1.23
CA LEU A 104 9.11 17.53 1.42
C LEU A 104 8.23 16.99 2.55
N VAL A 105 8.09 15.67 2.64
CA VAL A 105 7.37 15.01 3.74
C VAL A 105 8.02 15.34 5.09
N TYR A 106 9.34 15.24 5.21
CA TYR A 106 10.06 15.59 6.43
C TYR A 106 9.78 17.04 6.84
N ALA A 107 9.93 17.99 5.91
CA ALA A 107 9.68 19.40 6.19
C ALA A 107 8.25 19.64 6.69
N GLN A 108 7.27 18.93 6.11
CA GLN A 108 5.87 19.02 6.54
C GLN A 108 5.63 18.37 7.92
N CYS A 109 6.26 17.24 8.21
CA CYS A 109 6.18 16.58 9.51
C CYS A 109 6.80 17.43 10.62
N GLU A 110 8.00 17.97 10.39
CA GLU A 110 8.68 18.86 11.32
C GLU A 110 7.83 20.11 11.60
N LYS A 111 7.33 20.77 10.55
CA LYS A 111 6.44 21.92 10.69
C LYS A 111 5.21 21.59 11.52
N GLY A 112 4.58 20.44 11.27
CA GLY A 112 3.41 20.00 12.03
C GLY A 112 3.72 19.83 13.51
N ILE A 113 4.81 19.14 13.85
CA ILE A 113 5.24 18.91 15.23
C ILE A 113 5.54 20.24 15.92
N LEU A 114 6.33 21.11 15.30
CA LEU A 114 6.73 22.40 15.89
C LEU A 114 5.53 23.31 16.19
N SER A 115 4.54 23.34 15.30
CA SER A 115 3.30 24.07 15.55
C SER A 115 2.58 23.53 16.79
N CYS A 116 2.42 22.22 16.92
CA CYS A 116 1.78 21.62 18.09
C CYS A 116 2.58 21.85 19.38
N TYR A 117 3.92 21.75 19.34
CA TYR A 117 4.78 22.04 20.50
C TYR A 117 4.58 23.47 21.02
N LYS A 118 4.47 24.42 20.10
CA LYS A 118 4.19 25.83 20.43
C LYS A 118 2.80 26.01 21.02
N GLU A 119 1.77 25.41 20.43
CA GLU A 119 0.38 25.56 20.89
C GLU A 119 0.14 24.87 22.25
N LEU A 120 0.78 23.73 22.48
CA LEU A 120 0.67 22.94 23.72
C LEU A 120 1.66 23.37 24.81
N ASN A 121 2.57 24.31 24.52
CA ASN A 121 3.65 24.75 25.42
C ASN A 121 4.52 23.59 25.95
N LEU A 122 4.89 22.64 25.09
CA LEU A 122 5.66 21.43 25.45
C LEU A 122 7.18 21.67 25.59
N GLY A 123 7.62 22.93 25.48
CA GLY A 123 9.05 23.28 25.36
C GLY A 123 9.55 23.12 23.93
N ASP A 124 10.84 22.83 23.79
CA ASP A 124 11.50 22.76 22.49
C ASP A 124 11.56 21.33 21.93
N TYR A 125 11.21 21.18 20.65
CA TYR A 125 11.58 20.01 19.86
C TYR A 125 13.02 20.19 19.41
N ASP A 126 13.95 19.62 20.17
CA ASP A 126 15.39 19.80 19.99
C ASP A 126 15.93 19.25 18.65
N ASP A 127 17.14 19.68 18.31
CA ASP A 127 17.77 19.34 17.03
C ASP A 127 18.12 17.85 16.91
N GLU A 128 18.31 17.15 18.03
CA GLU A 128 18.51 15.69 18.04
C GLU A 128 17.23 14.97 17.57
N LYS A 129 16.07 15.36 18.10
CA LYS A 129 14.76 14.84 17.66
C LYS A 129 14.47 15.17 16.21
N LYS A 130 14.79 16.38 15.74
CA LYS A 130 14.65 16.74 14.31
C LYS A 130 15.54 15.87 13.42
N ALA A 131 16.80 15.68 13.80
CA ALA A 131 17.73 14.83 13.06
C ALA A 131 17.25 13.37 13.02
N GLN A 132 16.72 12.86 14.15
CA GLN A 132 16.14 11.53 14.24
C GLN A 132 14.89 11.38 13.35
N LEU A 133 13.99 12.36 13.38
CA LEU A 133 12.79 12.39 12.53
C LEU A 133 13.19 12.35 11.05
N ARG A 134 14.11 13.22 10.64
CA ARG A 134 14.63 13.27 9.27
C ARG A 134 15.20 11.93 8.83
N ALA A 135 16.10 11.36 9.63
CA ALA A 135 16.75 10.09 9.31
C ALA A 135 15.73 8.96 9.13
N GLN A 136 14.72 8.86 10.01
CA GLN A 136 13.70 7.81 9.89
C GLN A 136 12.76 8.03 8.70
N ILE A 137 12.35 9.26 8.42
CA ILE A 137 11.51 9.58 7.25
C ILE A 137 12.26 9.26 5.96
N MET A 138 13.52 9.68 5.83
CA MET A 138 14.32 9.40 4.64
C MET A 138 14.59 7.91 4.45
N ALA A 139 14.75 7.16 5.54
CA ALA A 139 14.93 5.70 5.48
C ALA A 139 13.72 4.96 4.91
N VAL A 140 12.53 5.57 4.79
CA VAL A 140 11.35 4.97 4.13
C VAL A 140 11.58 4.77 2.62
N SER A 141 12.50 5.50 2.01
CA SER A 141 12.90 5.30 0.60
C SER A 141 13.38 3.88 0.32
N GLU A 142 13.99 3.24 1.32
CA GLU A 142 14.52 1.89 1.24
C GLU A 142 13.40 0.83 1.28
N PRO A 143 13.26 -0.04 0.26
CA PRO A 143 12.24 -1.09 0.24
C PRO A 143 12.30 -2.05 1.44
N ASN A 144 13.49 -2.21 2.04
CA ASN A 144 13.70 -3.10 3.18
C ASN A 144 13.51 -2.44 4.55
N ASN A 145 13.16 -1.15 4.59
CA ASN A 145 12.87 -0.45 5.83
C ASN A 145 11.75 -1.16 6.62
N GLN A 146 11.94 -1.37 7.92
CA GLN A 146 11.01 -2.15 8.74
C GLN A 146 9.62 -1.53 8.83
N VAL A 147 9.54 -0.20 8.97
CA VAL A 147 8.25 0.52 9.03
C VAL A 147 7.53 0.44 7.68
N ARG A 148 8.27 0.65 6.58
CA ARG A 148 7.72 0.49 5.23
C ARG A 148 7.19 -0.91 5.00
N LYS A 149 7.97 -1.95 5.32
CA LYS A 149 7.54 -3.35 5.16
C LYS A 149 6.32 -3.67 6.03
N LEU A 150 6.26 -3.16 7.25
CA LEU A 150 5.10 -3.32 8.12
C LEU A 150 3.84 -2.74 7.46
N MET A 151 3.91 -1.51 6.95
CA MET A 151 2.76 -0.88 6.31
C MET A 151 2.40 -1.54 4.97
N GLN A 152 3.40 -1.90 4.16
CA GLN A 152 3.21 -2.68 2.94
C GLN A 152 2.49 -3.99 3.22
N ASN A 153 2.93 -4.76 4.21
CA ASN A 153 2.30 -6.02 4.57
C ASN A 153 0.85 -5.83 4.99
N ARG A 154 0.55 -4.79 5.79
CA ARG A 154 -0.84 -4.50 6.23
C ARG A 154 -1.74 -4.13 5.06
N ILE A 155 -1.28 -3.25 4.17
CA ILE A 155 -2.03 -2.81 2.98
C ILE A 155 -2.21 -3.98 2.01
N ASN A 156 -1.14 -4.72 1.70
CA ASN A 156 -1.19 -5.85 0.79
C ASN A 156 -2.07 -6.99 1.31
N SER A 157 -2.03 -7.26 2.61
CA SER A 157 -2.90 -8.29 3.22
C SER A 157 -4.37 -7.91 3.12
N PHE A 158 -4.68 -6.62 3.33
CA PHE A 158 -6.04 -6.11 3.17
C PHE A 158 -6.49 -6.13 1.71
N ILE A 159 -5.63 -5.72 0.77
CA ILE A 159 -5.95 -5.82 -0.65
C ILE A 159 -6.22 -7.26 -1.05
N LEU A 160 -5.32 -8.18 -0.65
CA LEU A 160 -5.43 -9.59 -0.96
C LEU A 160 -6.73 -10.20 -0.40
N SER A 161 -7.10 -9.88 0.84
CA SER A 161 -8.34 -10.38 1.42
C SER A 161 -9.55 -9.89 0.61
N MET A 162 -9.58 -8.60 0.27
CA MET A 162 -10.68 -8.01 -0.50
C MET A 162 -10.83 -8.57 -1.91
N ILE A 163 -9.75 -8.88 -2.62
CA ILE A 163 -9.81 -9.43 -3.99
C ILE A 163 -9.96 -10.97 -4.02
N SER A 164 -9.73 -11.66 -2.90
CA SER A 164 -9.87 -13.12 -2.82
C SER A 164 -11.30 -13.57 -2.50
N HIS A 165 -12.11 -12.73 -1.84
CA HIS A 165 -13.50 -13.06 -1.54
C HIS A 165 -14.41 -12.74 -2.73
N GLU A 166 -15.05 -13.76 -3.31
CA GLU A 166 -16.06 -13.60 -4.40
C GLU A 166 -17.34 -12.90 -3.93
N SER A 167 -17.63 -12.95 -2.62
CA SER A 167 -18.73 -12.25 -1.99
C SER A 167 -18.18 -11.05 -1.22
N ALA A 168 -18.49 -9.85 -1.71
CA ALA A 168 -18.20 -8.59 -1.05
C ALA A 168 -18.98 -8.47 0.28
N SER A 169 -18.56 -9.17 1.33
CA SER A 169 -18.90 -8.77 2.69
C SER A 169 -17.90 -7.68 3.09
N THR A 170 -18.36 -6.44 2.98
CA THR A 170 -17.69 -5.18 3.34
C THR A 170 -17.33 -5.06 4.83
N SER A 171 -17.30 -6.16 5.58
CA SER A 171 -17.17 -6.18 7.04
C SER A 171 -15.81 -6.66 7.55
N GLN A 172 -14.79 -6.71 6.69
CA GLN A 172 -13.42 -6.89 7.17
C GLN A 172 -12.94 -5.61 7.85
N ARG A 173 -12.79 -5.66 9.17
CA ARG A 173 -12.22 -4.55 9.94
C ARG A 173 -10.82 -4.24 9.42
N LEU A 174 -10.60 -2.98 9.05
CA LEU A 174 -9.28 -2.51 8.64
C LEU A 174 -8.25 -2.78 9.74
N PRO A 175 -7.05 -3.29 9.39
CA PRO A 175 -5.96 -3.42 10.34
C PRO A 175 -5.64 -2.07 10.99
N ILE A 176 -5.30 -2.11 12.28
CA ILE A 176 -4.87 -0.92 13.02
C ILE A 176 -3.69 -0.27 12.29
N GLY A 177 -3.81 1.02 11.98
CA GLY A 177 -2.82 1.79 11.21
C GLY A 177 -3.16 1.99 9.73
N VAL A 178 -4.06 1.18 9.15
CA VAL A 178 -4.54 1.34 7.76
C VAL A 178 -5.86 2.11 7.69
N SER A 179 -6.65 2.11 8.77
CA SER A 179 -7.93 2.82 8.84
C SER A 179 -7.84 4.32 8.53
N MET A 180 -6.69 4.93 8.76
CA MET A 180 -6.43 6.33 8.43
C MET A 180 -6.50 6.63 6.92
N VAL A 181 -6.21 5.64 6.08
CA VAL A 181 -6.25 5.77 4.61
C VAL A 181 -7.38 4.93 4.00
N GLU A 182 -8.44 4.67 4.77
CA GLU A 182 -9.57 3.85 4.34
C GLU A 182 -10.22 4.36 3.07
N GLN A 183 -10.42 5.67 2.97
CA GLN A 183 -11.07 6.28 1.80
C GLN A 183 -10.23 6.10 0.54
N GLU A 184 -8.93 6.37 0.63
CA GLU A 184 -7.99 6.23 -0.47
C GLU A 184 -7.81 4.76 -0.87
N LEU A 185 -7.74 3.86 0.09
CA LEU A 185 -7.62 2.41 -0.15
C LEU A 185 -8.89 1.82 -0.76
N THR A 186 -10.06 2.32 -0.37
CA THR A 186 -11.34 1.94 -0.97
C THR A 186 -11.41 2.36 -2.44
N ALA A 187 -10.91 3.55 -2.77
CA ALA A 187 -10.82 4.00 -4.16
C ALA A 187 -9.90 3.09 -4.99
N VAL A 188 -8.71 2.77 -4.47
CA VAL A 188 -7.76 1.81 -5.07
C VAL A 188 -8.43 0.45 -5.32
N LEU A 189 -9.10 -0.10 -4.32
CA LEU A 189 -9.80 -1.39 -4.41
C LEU A 189 -10.90 -1.38 -5.47
N SER A 190 -11.69 -0.31 -5.54
CA SER A 190 -12.78 -0.21 -6.52
C SER A 190 -12.27 -0.30 -7.97
N LEU A 191 -11.11 0.30 -8.25
CA LEU A 191 -10.48 0.27 -9.56
C LEU A 191 -9.86 -1.10 -9.85
N LEU A 192 -9.14 -1.65 -8.87
CA LEU A 192 -8.50 -2.96 -8.98
C LEU A 192 -9.53 -4.08 -9.21
N THR A 193 -10.57 -4.14 -8.39
CA THR A 193 -11.63 -5.16 -8.51
C THR A 193 -12.34 -5.08 -9.85
N ARG A 194 -12.51 -3.89 -10.42
CA ARG A 194 -13.10 -3.73 -11.77
C ARG A 194 -12.21 -4.35 -12.85
N ILE A 195 -10.90 -4.14 -12.78
CA ILE A 195 -9.94 -4.74 -13.72
C ILE A 195 -9.94 -6.26 -13.56
N ILE A 196 -9.82 -6.75 -12.33
CA ILE A 196 -9.82 -8.19 -12.01
C ILE A 196 -11.09 -8.86 -12.51
N SER A 197 -12.25 -8.28 -12.24
CA SER A 197 -13.55 -8.83 -12.64
C SER A 197 -13.67 -8.93 -14.16
N HIS A 198 -13.40 -7.83 -14.88
CA HIS A 198 -13.44 -7.83 -16.33
C HIS A 198 -12.49 -8.88 -16.93
N ASN A 199 -11.25 -8.88 -16.45
CA ASN A 199 -10.22 -9.77 -16.97
C ASN A 199 -10.52 -11.25 -16.66
N ARG A 200 -11.06 -11.57 -15.47
CA ARG A 200 -11.51 -12.92 -15.14
C ARG A 200 -12.68 -13.37 -16.00
N THR A 201 -13.65 -12.49 -16.30
CA THR A 201 -14.75 -12.83 -17.22
C THR A 201 -14.24 -13.16 -18.62
N THR A 202 -13.19 -12.48 -19.10
CA THR A 202 -12.64 -12.69 -20.45
C THR A 202 -11.67 -13.86 -20.53
N PHE A 203 -10.77 -14.01 -19.55
CA PHE A 203 -9.62 -14.94 -19.63
C PHE A 203 -9.60 -15.99 -18.50
N GLY A 204 -10.66 -16.10 -17.69
CA GLY A 204 -10.70 -17.01 -16.54
C GLY A 204 -10.44 -18.47 -16.89
N THR A 205 -11.04 -18.98 -17.98
CA THR A 205 -10.81 -20.35 -18.46
C THR A 205 -9.34 -20.59 -18.80
N LEU A 206 -8.74 -19.66 -19.54
CA LEU A 206 -7.32 -19.71 -19.91
C LEU A 206 -6.41 -19.75 -18.68
N TYR A 207 -6.68 -18.94 -17.66
CA TYR A 207 -5.91 -18.99 -16.41
C TYR A 207 -6.04 -20.33 -15.70
N GLY A 208 -7.25 -20.90 -15.65
CA GLY A 208 -7.47 -22.21 -15.07
C GLY A 208 -6.68 -23.32 -15.77
N GLU A 209 -6.62 -23.29 -17.11
CA GLU A 209 -5.84 -24.24 -17.92
C GLU A 209 -4.33 -24.10 -17.67
N LEU A 210 -3.80 -22.88 -17.72
CA LEU A 210 -2.37 -22.61 -17.49
C LEU A 210 -1.92 -23.01 -16.08
N ILE A 211 -2.75 -22.76 -15.06
CA ILE A 211 -2.45 -23.12 -13.67
C ILE A 211 -2.45 -24.65 -13.50
N LYS A 212 -3.41 -25.36 -14.13
CA LYS A 212 -3.44 -26.83 -14.13
C LYS A 212 -2.20 -27.42 -14.78
N GLU A 213 -1.80 -26.89 -15.93
CA GLU A 213 -0.59 -27.32 -16.65
C GLU A 213 0.67 -27.08 -15.81
N ALA A 214 0.81 -25.90 -15.21
CA ALA A 214 1.97 -25.54 -14.40
C ALA A 214 2.13 -26.40 -13.13
N MET A 215 1.05 -26.95 -12.58
CA MET A 215 1.09 -27.80 -11.38
C MET A 215 1.10 -29.30 -11.68
N SER A 216 0.91 -29.69 -12.93
CA SER A 216 1.03 -31.09 -13.39
C SER A 216 2.45 -31.46 -13.82
N ASN A 217 3.36 -30.47 -13.89
CA ASN A 217 4.78 -30.59 -14.18
C ASN A 217 5.63 -30.41 -12.91
#